data_AF-A0A920K4A5-F1
#
_entry.id   AF-A0A920K4A5-F1
#
_cell.length_a   1.000
_cell.length_b   1.000
_cell.length_c   1.000
_cell.angle_alpha   90.00
_cell.angle_beta   90.00
_cell.angle_gamma   90.00
#
_symmetry.space_group_name_H-M   'P 1'
#
loop_
_entity.id
_entity.type
_entity.pdbx_description
1 polymer ?
#
loop_
_entity_poly.entity_id
_entity_poly.type
_entity_poly.pdbx_seq_one_letter_code
_entity_poly.pdbx_strand_id
1 'polypeptide(L)'
;MFSFHGVPLRSLQDGDPYHCQCHKTARLVAEKLSLEDSDWTISFQSRFGKAEWLKPYTTSTIAKLAQERNVKKLHVICPGFISDCLETLEEINMEAREDFLEAGGSDFKYIPCLNFSENAIKLIHSLVLDDIEGWGNNDLGERKKSKGITVTEKKSIASGCEKVILLLKFYLKTQSLYL
;
A
#
# COMPACT_ATOMS: atom_id res chain seq x y z
N MET A 1 8.55 -5.70 -4.51
CA MET A 1 8.13 -6.00 -3.13
C MET A 1 7.26 -4.87 -2.61
N PHE A 2 6.16 -5.21 -1.93
CA PHE A 2 5.28 -4.25 -1.27
C PHE A 2 5.59 -4.26 0.24
N SER A 3 6.12 -3.16 0.77
CA SER A 3 6.40 -3.00 2.20
C SER A 3 5.25 -2.25 2.87
N PHE A 4 4.71 -2.78 3.96
CA PHE A 4 3.69 -2.13 4.79
C PHE A 4 4.19 -1.93 6.21
N HIS A 5 3.71 -0.91 6.91
CA HIS A 5 4.02 -0.75 8.32
C HIS A 5 3.52 -1.97 9.11
N GLY A 6 4.37 -2.53 9.96
CA GLY A 6 3.98 -3.65 10.80
C GLY A 6 2.96 -3.20 11.83
N VAL A 7 2.13 -4.13 12.30
CA VAL A 7 1.38 -3.98 13.54
C VAL A 7 1.54 -5.25 14.38
N PRO A 8 1.31 -5.20 15.71
CA PRO A 8 1.28 -6.40 16.52
C PRO A 8 0.31 -7.44 15.95
N LEU A 9 0.69 -8.72 15.96
CA LEU A 9 -0.16 -9.83 15.49
C LEU A 9 -1.51 -9.86 16.23
N ARG A 10 -1.50 -9.44 17.50
CA ARG A 10 -2.70 -9.31 18.31
C ARG A 10 -3.77 -8.42 17.66
N SER A 11 -3.39 -7.33 16.98
CA SER A 11 -4.38 -6.46 16.32
C SER A 11 -5.21 -7.24 15.29
N LEU A 12 -4.57 -8.12 14.51
CA LEU A 12 -5.27 -9.01 13.59
C LEU A 12 -6.17 -10.02 14.34
N GLN A 13 -5.69 -10.61 15.43
CA GLN A 13 -6.46 -11.55 16.24
C GLN A 13 -7.69 -10.89 16.88
N ASP A 14 -7.57 -9.62 17.24
CA ASP A 14 -8.63 -8.80 17.81
C ASP A 14 -9.60 -8.25 16.73
N GLY A 15 -9.38 -8.58 15.45
CA GLY A 15 -10.30 -8.32 14.34
C GLY A 15 -9.97 -7.10 13.47
N ASP A 16 -8.78 -6.51 13.62
CA ASP A 16 -8.34 -5.40 12.78
C ASP A 16 -8.22 -5.85 11.30
N PRO A 17 -8.86 -5.15 10.34
CA PRO A 17 -8.85 -5.53 8.94
C PRO A 17 -7.54 -5.21 8.20
N TYR A 18 -6.61 -4.48 8.83
CA TYR A 18 -5.41 -3.92 8.19
C TYR A 18 -4.60 -4.94 7.42
N HIS A 19 -4.27 -6.09 8.03
CA HIS A 19 -3.52 -7.16 7.37
C HIS A 19 -4.20 -7.61 6.07
N CYS A 20 -5.51 -7.87 6.13
CA CYS A 20 -6.29 -8.29 4.96
C CYS A 20 -6.35 -7.19 3.88
N GLN A 21 -6.42 -5.92 4.29
CA GLN A 21 -6.38 -4.78 3.38
C GLN A 21 -5.02 -4.64 2.68
N CYS A 22 -3.90 -4.81 3.40
CA CYS A 22 -2.56 -4.83 2.81
C CYS A 22 -2.43 -5.90 1.71
N HIS A 23 -2.84 -7.12 2.01
CA HIS A 23 -2.84 -8.22 1.04
C HIS A 23 -3.74 -7.95 -0.17
N LYS A 24 -4.95 -7.41 0.06
CA LYS A 24 -5.86 -7.05 -1.01
C LYS A 24 -5.27 -5.97 -1.91
N THR A 25 -4.70 -4.91 -1.34
CA THR A 25 -4.07 -3.81 -2.09
C THR A 25 -2.91 -4.33 -2.94
N ALA A 26 -1.98 -5.09 -2.36
CA ALA A 26 -0.84 -5.64 -3.09
C ALA A 26 -1.28 -6.54 -4.25
N ARG A 27 -2.24 -7.45 -4.01
CA ARG A 27 -2.80 -8.32 -5.07
C ARG A 27 -3.40 -7.50 -6.21
N LEU A 28 -4.28 -6.54 -5.89
CA LEU A 28 -4.95 -5.76 -6.93
C LEU A 28 -3.98 -4.86 -7.72
N VAL A 29 -2.92 -4.36 -7.08
CA VAL A 29 -1.87 -3.62 -7.79
C VAL A 29 -1.06 -4.55 -8.68
N ALA A 30 -0.68 -5.74 -8.20
CA ALA A 30 0.03 -6.74 -9.00
C ALA A 30 -0.79 -7.19 -10.22
N GLU A 31 -2.08 -7.49 -10.04
CA GLU A 31 -3.03 -7.81 -11.12
C GLU A 31 -3.09 -6.68 -12.16
N LYS A 32 -3.16 -5.42 -11.71
CA LYS A 32 -3.24 -4.27 -12.62
C LYS A 32 -1.97 -4.07 -13.45
N LEU A 33 -0.82 -4.45 -12.89
CA LEU A 33 0.48 -4.39 -13.53
C LEU A 33 0.81 -5.66 -14.33
N SER A 34 -0.10 -6.65 -14.33
CA SER A 34 0.12 -7.96 -14.96
C SER A 34 1.40 -8.64 -14.45
N LEU A 35 1.64 -8.57 -13.14
CA LEU A 35 2.73 -9.29 -12.49
C LEU A 35 2.31 -10.73 -12.20
N GLU A 36 3.21 -11.68 -12.47
CA GLU A 36 3.03 -13.07 -12.07
C GLU A 36 3.25 -13.23 -10.56
N ASP A 37 2.70 -14.27 -9.93
CA ASP A 37 2.85 -14.53 -8.49
C ASP A 37 4.33 -14.67 -8.06
N SER A 38 5.22 -15.02 -8.99
CA SER A 38 6.66 -15.10 -8.73
C SER A 38 7.35 -13.74 -8.61
N ASP A 39 6.76 -12.69 -9.18
CA ASP A 39 7.41 -11.39 -9.43
C ASP A 39 7.25 -10.43 -8.25
N TRP A 40 6.37 -10.74 -7.30
CA TRP A 40 6.08 -9.88 -6.17
C TRP A 40 5.97 -10.66 -4.86
N THR A 41 6.06 -9.91 -3.76
CA THR A 41 5.85 -10.39 -2.40
C THR A 41 5.49 -9.20 -1.52
N ILE A 42 4.94 -9.50 -0.34
CA ILE A 42 4.63 -8.53 0.71
C ILE A 42 5.64 -8.69 1.84
N SER A 43 5.93 -7.60 2.55
CA SER A 43 6.58 -7.62 3.85
C SER A 43 6.04 -6.54 4.77
N PHE A 44 6.32 -6.70 6.07
CA PHE A 44 5.96 -5.75 7.13
C PHE A 44 7.22 -5.19 7.81
N GLN A 45 7.34 -3.86 7.83
CA GLN A 45 8.49 -3.11 8.37
C GLN A 45 8.21 -2.53 9.77
N SER A 46 9.17 -1.78 10.33
CA SER A 46 8.98 -0.93 11.52
C SER A 46 8.40 -1.68 12.74
N ARG A 47 9.01 -2.80 13.13
CA ARG A 47 8.61 -3.53 14.34
C ARG A 47 9.26 -2.96 15.60
N PHE A 48 8.54 -2.95 16.71
CA PHE A 48 9.04 -2.47 17.99
C PHE A 48 8.71 -3.40 19.16
N GLY A 49 9.64 -3.51 20.12
CA GLY A 49 9.44 -4.29 21.34
C GLY A 49 9.46 -5.81 21.12
N LYS A 50 8.97 -6.54 22.13
CA LYS A 50 9.07 -8.01 22.22
C LYS A 50 7.83 -8.77 21.74
N ALA A 51 6.75 -8.06 21.43
CA ALA A 51 5.53 -8.69 20.95
C ALA A 51 5.75 -9.39 19.60
N GLU A 52 4.89 -10.33 19.23
CA GLU A 52 4.87 -10.84 17.86
C GLU A 52 4.17 -9.83 16.94
N TRP A 53 4.77 -9.59 15.78
CA TRP A 53 4.26 -8.67 14.76
C TRP A 53 3.86 -9.43 13.51
N LEU A 54 3.10 -8.78 12.63
CA LEU A 54 2.75 -9.34 11.33
C LEU A 54 4.00 -9.73 10.54
N LYS A 55 3.91 -10.89 9.89
CA LYS A 55 4.96 -11.50 9.07
C LYS A 55 4.51 -11.56 7.61
N PRO A 56 5.44 -11.59 6.64
CA PRO A 56 6.90 -11.70 6.82
C PRO A 56 7.57 -10.35 7.11
N TYR A 57 8.67 -10.34 7.88
CA TYR A 57 9.39 -9.11 8.22
C TYR A 57 10.23 -8.62 7.04
N THR A 58 10.27 -7.30 6.80
CA THR A 58 11.01 -6.68 5.69
C THR A 58 12.49 -7.09 5.65
N THR A 59 13.23 -6.92 6.75
CA THR A 59 14.66 -7.32 6.84
C THR A 59 14.88 -8.78 6.45
N SER A 60 14.06 -9.70 6.99
CA SER A 60 14.18 -11.13 6.68
C SER A 60 13.78 -11.45 5.24
N THR A 61 12.83 -10.72 4.67
CA THR A 61 12.34 -10.92 3.30
C THR A 61 13.41 -10.49 2.30
N ILE A 62 14.07 -9.37 2.56
CA ILE A 62 15.16 -8.85 1.73
C ILE A 62 16.32 -9.83 1.64
N ALA A 63 16.80 -10.32 2.79
CA ALA A 63 17.87 -11.31 2.82
C ALA A 63 17.50 -12.58 2.05
N LYS A 64 16.27 -13.09 2.25
CA LYS A 64 15.76 -14.27 1.51
C LYS A 64 15.68 -14.03 0.01
N LEU A 65 15.21 -12.85 -0.42
CA LEU A 65 15.13 -12.52 -1.84
C LEU A 65 16.52 -12.53 -2.48
N ALA A 66 17.51 -11.90 -1.86
CA ALA A 66 18.86 -11.83 -2.40
C ALA A 66 19.62 -13.17 -2.33
N GLN A 67 19.60 -13.84 -1.18
CA GLN A 67 20.44 -15.01 -0.91
C GLN A 67 19.79 -16.33 -1.36
N GLU A 68 18.52 -16.55 -1.00
CA GLU A 68 17.84 -17.83 -1.26
C GLU A 68 17.21 -17.84 -2.66
N ARG A 69 16.55 -16.74 -3.06
CA ARG A 69 15.88 -16.62 -4.36
C ARG A 69 16.78 -16.01 -5.45
N ASN A 70 18.02 -15.64 -5.11
CA ASN A 70 19.00 -15.05 -6.03
C ASN A 70 18.46 -13.84 -6.83
N VAL A 71 17.54 -13.07 -6.25
CA VAL A 71 17.00 -11.85 -6.87
C VAL A 71 18.11 -10.81 -6.93
N LYS A 72 18.43 -10.34 -8.14
CA LYS A 72 19.48 -9.35 -8.37
C LYS A 72 18.99 -7.92 -8.41
N LYS A 73 17.73 -7.71 -8.78
CA LYS A 73 17.09 -6.39 -8.89
C LYS A 73 15.83 -6.37 -8.07
N LEU A 74 15.68 -5.40 -7.18
CA LEU A 74 14.54 -5.28 -6.30
C LEU A 74 13.94 -3.88 -6.39
N HIS A 75 12.66 -3.82 -6.75
CA HIS A 75 11.86 -2.61 -6.62
C HIS A 75 11.00 -2.70 -5.35
N VAL A 76 10.98 -1.63 -4.56
CA VAL A 76 10.19 -1.56 -3.32
C VAL A 76 9.25 -0.35 -3.34
N ILE A 77 7.98 -0.58 -3.00
CA ILE A 77 6.97 0.45 -2.78
C ILE A 77 6.39 0.33 -1.38
N CYS A 78 5.87 1.43 -0.84
CA CYS A 78 5.24 1.50 0.48
C CYS A 78 3.76 1.95 0.38
N PRO A 79 2.82 1.09 -0.05
CA PRO A 79 1.45 1.51 -0.37
C PRO A 79 0.60 1.90 0.84
N GLY A 80 1.09 1.63 2.06
CA GLY A 80 0.48 2.10 3.29
C GLY A 80 0.65 3.60 3.55
N PHE A 81 1.49 4.29 2.78
CA PHE A 81 1.78 5.71 2.92
C PHE A 81 1.41 6.47 1.65
N ILE A 82 0.79 7.64 1.82
CA ILE A 82 0.47 8.55 0.70
C ILE A 82 1.62 9.52 0.40
N SER A 83 2.43 9.84 1.41
CA SER A 83 3.57 10.73 1.35
C SER A 83 4.80 10.07 1.98
N ASP A 84 5.97 10.43 1.49
CA ASP A 84 7.23 9.96 2.06
C ASP A 84 7.42 10.48 3.50
N CYS A 85 7.97 9.62 4.33
CA CYS A 85 8.23 9.86 5.75
C CYS A 85 9.50 9.11 6.19
N LEU A 86 9.80 9.13 7.49
CA LEU A 86 10.98 8.48 8.05
C LEU A 86 11.04 7.00 7.66
N GLU A 87 9.91 6.32 7.81
CA GLU A 87 9.71 4.90 7.55
C GLU A 87 9.95 4.53 6.08
N THR A 88 9.75 5.46 5.13
CA THR A 88 9.95 5.16 3.70
C THR A 88 11.33 5.58 3.21
N LEU A 89 11.85 6.72 3.70
CA LEU A 89 13.12 7.27 3.24
C LEU A 89 14.32 6.63 3.95
N GLU A 90 14.25 6.46 5.27
CA GLU A 90 15.37 5.91 6.03
C GLU A 90 15.27 4.38 6.06
N GLU A 91 14.20 3.81 6.63
CA GLU A 91 14.13 2.35 6.79
C GLU A 91 14.11 1.60 5.44
N ILE A 92 13.41 2.14 4.42
CA ILE A 92 13.27 1.44 3.13
C ILE A 92 14.30 1.88 2.09
N ASN A 93 14.45 3.17 1.87
CA ASN A 93 15.33 3.65 0.80
C ASN A 93 16.81 3.67 1.21
N MET A 94 17.14 3.62 2.51
CA MET A 94 18.52 3.53 3.00
C MET A 94 18.81 2.15 3.60
N GLU A 95 18.22 1.81 4.75
CA GLU A 95 18.60 0.58 5.49
C GLU A 95 18.30 -0.69 4.69
N ALA A 96 17.06 -0.87 4.22
CA ALA A 96 16.67 -2.02 3.41
C ALA A 96 17.43 -2.10 2.07
N ARG A 97 17.83 -0.96 1.51
CA ARG A 97 18.70 -0.92 0.32
C ARG A 97 20.06 -1.52 0.65
N GLU A 98 20.69 -1.03 1.71
CA GLU A 98 22.00 -1.52 2.16
C GLU A 98 21.94 -3.02 2.45
N ASP A 99 20.94 -3.47 3.23
CA ASP A 99 20.69 -4.89 3.52
C ASP A 99 20.60 -5.74 2.25
N PHE A 100 19.87 -5.27 1.22
CA PHE A 100 19.70 -6.02 -0.03
C PHE A 100 21.00 -6.14 -0.83
N LEU A 101 21.77 -5.05 -0.90
CA LEU A 101 23.03 -5.00 -1.63
C LEU A 101 24.10 -5.85 -0.92
N GLU A 102 24.20 -5.75 0.40
CA GLU A 102 25.09 -6.58 1.21
C GLU A 102 24.74 -8.07 1.13
N ALA A 103 23.44 -8.39 1.04
CA ALA A 103 22.96 -9.76 0.86
C ALA A 103 23.21 -10.35 -0.55
N GLY A 104 23.84 -9.60 -1.47
CA GLY A 104 24.24 -10.07 -2.80
C GLY A 104 23.28 -9.67 -3.93
N GLY A 105 22.34 -8.76 -3.65
CA GLY A 105 21.60 -8.02 -4.66
C GLY A 105 22.51 -7.03 -5.41
N SER A 106 22.11 -6.62 -6.60
CA SER A 106 22.91 -5.71 -7.46
C SER A 106 22.26 -4.36 -7.72
N ASP A 107 20.93 -4.28 -7.60
CA ASP A 107 20.17 -3.06 -7.92
C ASP A 107 18.93 -2.97 -7.02
N PHE A 108 18.76 -1.83 -6.37
CA PHE A 108 17.64 -1.55 -5.48
C PHE A 108 17.01 -0.21 -5.82
N LYS A 109 15.73 -0.26 -6.22
CA LYS A 109 14.95 0.93 -6.54
C LYS A 109 13.81 1.10 -5.54
N TYR A 110 13.91 2.12 -4.72
CA TYR A 110 12.76 2.64 -4.01
C TYR A 110 11.89 3.45 -4.99
N ILE A 111 10.60 3.23 -4.93
CA ILE A 111 9.60 3.95 -5.71
C ILE A 111 8.88 4.89 -4.74
N PRO A 112 9.04 6.23 -4.89
CA PRO A 112 8.51 7.19 -3.94
C PRO A 112 6.99 7.11 -3.77
N CYS A 113 6.52 7.61 -2.64
CA CYS A 113 5.09 7.76 -2.41
C CYS A 113 4.48 8.76 -3.40
N LEU A 114 3.14 8.83 -3.44
CA LEU A 114 2.45 9.72 -4.36
C LEU A 114 2.74 11.21 -4.08
N ASN A 115 3.06 11.56 -2.84
CA ASN A 115 3.43 12.92 -2.41
C ASN A 115 2.44 13.96 -2.93
N PHE A 116 2.92 15.13 -3.37
CA PHE A 116 2.12 16.20 -3.96
C PHE A 116 1.89 16.03 -5.47
N SER A 117 1.96 14.80 -6.00
CA SER A 117 1.71 14.57 -7.42
C SER A 117 0.28 14.97 -7.81
N GLU A 118 0.09 15.43 -9.05
CA GLU A 118 -1.25 15.72 -9.58
C GLU A 118 -2.20 14.54 -9.42
N ASN A 119 -1.67 13.33 -9.53
CA ASN A 119 -2.40 12.10 -9.35
C ASN A 119 -2.94 11.97 -7.92
N ALA A 120 -2.10 12.16 -6.88
CA ALA A 120 -2.55 12.19 -5.49
C ALA A 120 -3.66 13.21 -5.26
N ILE A 121 -3.50 14.42 -5.81
CA ILE A 121 -4.49 15.48 -5.68
C ILE A 121 -5.82 15.06 -6.34
N LYS A 122 -5.77 14.52 -7.56
CA LYS A 122 -6.95 14.01 -8.29
C LYS A 122 -7.64 12.87 -7.52
N LEU A 123 -6.87 11.96 -6.90
CA LEU A 123 -7.40 10.88 -6.08
C LEU A 123 -8.18 11.45 -4.89
N ILE A 124 -7.53 12.25 -4.05
CA ILE A 124 -8.14 12.81 -2.84
C ILE A 124 -9.37 13.64 -3.22
N HIS A 125 -9.25 14.49 -4.24
CA HIS A 125 -10.38 15.26 -4.77
C HIS A 125 -11.55 14.36 -5.16
N SER A 126 -11.31 13.28 -5.90
CA SER A 126 -12.36 12.34 -6.29
C SER A 126 -12.97 11.58 -5.12
N LEU A 127 -12.18 11.25 -4.09
CA LEU A 127 -12.68 10.58 -2.89
C LEU A 127 -13.59 11.50 -2.08
N VAL A 128 -13.18 12.76 -1.92
CA VAL A 128 -13.99 13.78 -1.25
C VAL A 128 -15.29 14.00 -2.00
N LEU A 129 -15.26 14.15 -3.33
CA LEU A 129 -16.47 14.34 -4.14
C LEU A 129 -17.43 13.16 -4.06
N ASP A 130 -16.93 11.92 -4.13
CA ASP A 130 -17.75 10.72 -3.98
C ASP A 130 -18.40 10.66 -2.58
N ASP A 131 -17.69 11.05 -1.53
CA ASP A 131 -18.17 10.94 -0.13
C ASP A 131 -19.20 12.03 0.24
N ILE A 132 -19.05 13.23 -0.33
CA ILE A 132 -19.99 14.34 -0.13
C ILE A 132 -21.17 14.32 -1.12
N GLU A 133 -21.17 13.39 -2.09
CA GLU A 133 -22.27 13.23 -3.02
C GLU A 133 -23.59 12.99 -2.26
N GLY A 134 -24.59 13.86 -2.47
CA GLY A 134 -25.87 13.80 -1.78
C GLY A 134 -25.98 14.61 -0.48
N TRP A 135 -24.89 15.21 0.03
CA TRP A 135 -24.96 16.12 1.19
C TRP A 135 -25.66 17.45 0.84
N GLY A 136 -25.74 17.80 -0.45
CA GLY A 136 -26.35 19.03 -0.96
C GLY A 136 -27.85 18.97 -1.28
N ASN A 137 -28.54 17.85 -1.01
CA ASN A 137 -30.01 17.83 -1.08
C ASN A 137 -30.58 18.48 0.19
N ASN A 138 -30.70 19.81 0.16
CA ASN A 138 -31.41 20.60 1.15
C ASN A 138 -32.91 20.28 1.14
N ASP A 139 -33.30 19.15 1.72
CA ASP A 139 -34.57 19.05 2.41
C ASP A 139 -34.32 19.37 3.89
N LEU A 140 -34.61 20.60 4.30
CA LEU A 140 -34.90 20.93 5.70
C LEU A 140 -36.27 20.35 6.15
N GLY A 141 -36.73 19.29 5.47
CA GLY A 141 -37.95 18.54 5.77
C GLY A 141 -37.66 17.41 6.76
N GLU A 142 -38.53 17.28 7.73
CA GLU A 142 -38.44 16.39 8.89
C GLU A 142 -37.81 15.01 8.63
N ARG A 143 -36.75 14.70 9.39
CA ARG A 143 -36.12 13.37 9.42
C ARG A 143 -37.13 12.30 9.87
N LYS A 144 -37.70 11.55 8.92
CA LYS A 144 -38.29 10.24 9.21
C LYS A 144 -37.17 9.20 9.32
N LYS A 145 -37.03 8.60 10.50
CA LYS A 145 -36.12 7.47 10.76
C LYS A 145 -36.40 6.33 9.75
N SER A 146 -35.47 6.05 8.86
CA SER A 146 -35.45 4.81 8.08
C SER A 146 -34.35 3.87 8.58
N LYS A 147 -34.71 2.59 8.62
CA LYS A 147 -33.93 1.46 9.13
C LYS A 147 -32.84 1.06 8.13
N GLY A 148 -31.68 0.67 8.66
CA GLY A 148 -30.82 -0.36 8.06
C GLY A 148 -29.58 0.14 7.32
N ILE A 149 -28.42 -0.33 7.78
CA ILE A 149 -27.12 -0.25 7.10
C ILE A 149 -27.27 -0.88 5.71
N THR A 150 -27.16 -0.09 4.64
CA THR A 150 -27.39 -0.57 3.27
C THR A 150 -26.17 -0.25 2.41
N VAL A 151 -25.59 -1.27 1.77
CA VAL A 151 -24.84 -1.37 0.47
C VAL A 151 -23.77 -0.32 0.10
N THR A 152 -23.89 0.94 0.51
CA THR A 152 -23.05 2.09 0.14
C THR A 152 -21.61 1.96 0.64
N GLU A 153 -21.39 1.44 1.85
CA GLU A 153 -20.04 1.22 2.41
C GLU A 153 -19.22 0.23 1.57
N LYS A 154 -19.84 -0.79 0.98
CA LYS A 154 -19.14 -1.76 0.13
C LYS A 154 -18.72 -1.19 -1.23
N LYS A 155 -19.44 -0.19 -1.75
CA LYS A 155 -19.10 0.49 -3.01
C LYS A 155 -17.95 1.50 -2.84
N SER A 156 -17.95 2.29 -1.77
CA SER A 156 -16.85 3.25 -1.53
C SER A 156 -15.50 2.58 -1.30
N ILE A 157 -15.46 1.42 -0.61
CA ILE A 157 -14.21 0.68 -0.39
C ILE A 157 -13.68 0.05 -1.69
N ALA A 158 -14.58 -0.38 -2.59
CA ALA A 158 -14.20 -0.92 -3.90
C ALA A 158 -13.71 0.18 -4.86
N SER A 159 -14.42 1.32 -4.91
CA SER A 159 -14.06 2.53 -5.68
C SER A 159 -12.70 3.10 -5.25
N GLY A 160 -12.46 3.22 -3.94
CA GLY A 160 -11.19 3.74 -3.41
C GLY A 160 -10.00 2.86 -3.76
N CYS A 161 -10.15 1.53 -3.69
CA CYS A 161 -9.10 0.60 -4.13
C CYS A 161 -8.81 0.78 -5.62
N GLU A 162 -9.83 0.77 -6.49
CA GLU A 162 -9.65 0.95 -7.94
C GLU A 162 -8.97 2.26 -8.31
N LYS A 163 -9.30 3.36 -7.62
CA LYS A 163 -8.68 4.67 -7.85
C LYS A 163 -7.22 4.72 -7.40
N VAL A 164 -6.87 4.15 -6.24
CA VAL A 164 -5.46 3.98 -5.80
C VAL A 164 -4.66 3.13 -6.79
N ILE A 165 -5.27 2.07 -7.33
CA ILE A 165 -4.69 1.20 -8.35
C ILE A 165 -4.47 1.94 -9.69
N LEU A 166 -5.41 2.77 -10.13
CA LEU A 166 -5.27 3.60 -11.33
C LEU A 166 -4.13 4.63 -11.19
N LEU A 167 -3.95 5.18 -10.00
CA LEU A 167 -2.82 6.08 -9.70
C LEU A 167 -1.48 5.37 -9.75
N LEU A 168 -1.37 4.21 -9.12
CA LEU A 168 -0.14 3.40 -9.16
C LEU A 168 0.20 2.99 -10.60
N LYS A 169 -0.81 2.69 -11.44
CA LYS A 169 -0.60 2.44 -12.88
C LYS A 169 0.03 3.64 -13.58
N PHE A 170 -0.48 4.86 -13.36
CA PHE A 170 0.06 6.05 -14.02
C PHE A 170 1.46 6.37 -13.50
N TYR A 171 1.65 6.32 -12.19
CA TYR A 171 2.93 6.61 -11.53
C TYR A 171 4.05 5.64 -11.95
N LEU A 172 3.78 4.34 -11.95
CA LEU A 172 4.74 3.32 -12.36
C LEU A 172 5.00 3.33 -13.86
N LYS A 173 3.98 3.64 -14.68
CA LYS A 173 4.16 3.79 -16.14
C LYS A 173 5.00 5.03 -16.48
N THR A 174 4.81 6.16 -15.79
CA THR A 174 5.65 7.35 -15.98
C THR A 174 7.10 7.12 -15.53
N GLN A 175 7.32 6.30 -14.50
CA GLN A 175 8.68 5.92 -14.07
C GLN A 175 9.33 4.90 -15.00
N SER A 176 8.55 4.10 -15.73
CA SER A 176 9.03 3.20 -16.80
C SER A 176 9.35 3.93 -18.11
N LEU A 177 8.89 5.17 -18.29
CA LEU A 177 9.24 6.03 -19.44
C LEU A 177 10.60 6.73 -19.28
N TYR A 178 11.27 6.54 -18.14
CA TYR A 178 12.66 6.96 -17.88
C TYR A 178 13.63 5.77 -17.75
N LEU A 179 13.22 4.57 -18.19
CA LEU A 179 14.07 3.41 -18.48
C LEU A 179 14.25 3.29 -20.00
#